data_AF-A0A937UQ35-F1
#
_entry.id   AF-A0A937UQ35-F1
#
_cell.length_a   1.000
_cell.length_b   1.000
_cell.length_c   1.000
_cell.angle_alpha   90.00
_cell.angle_beta   90.00
_cell.angle_gamma   90.00
#
_symmetry.space_group_name_H-M   'P 1'
#
loop_
_entity.id
_entity.type
_entity.pdbx_description
1 polymer ?
#
loop_
_entity_poly.entity_id
_entity_poly.type
_entity_poly.pdbx_seq_one_letter_code
_entity_poly.pdbx_strand_id
1 'polypeptide(L)'
;MGIDSDLREIWSVPVEQIAGWVARRWPDGASPQWWLAVFESLEVRVMPFRGATSNRRADDFKVAAEVIDLAVRIEGVRAAVGAYWMLRIASIARRFDPPIFDLPEILLPDGAAKWALGKFPITREQAIAESEIRKVRYDNTDESFYAPIGGEVNLPSEVEFSALQDVELIMWALSWISSYVEDEEVDREIHAWLELRYWR
;
A
#
# COMPACT_ATOMS: atom_id res chain seq x y z
N MET A 1 20.17 -10.45 14.23
CA MET A 1 19.64 -11.24 13.09
C MET A 1 19.71 -10.40 11.83
N GLY A 2 19.83 -11.04 10.67
CA GLY A 2 19.60 -10.38 9.38
C GLY A 2 18.14 -10.54 8.93
N ILE A 3 17.66 -9.60 8.12
CA ILE A 3 16.29 -9.57 7.56
C ILE A 3 15.90 -10.93 6.94
N ASP A 4 16.80 -11.59 6.22
CA ASP A 4 16.57 -12.90 5.59
C ASP A 4 16.27 -14.04 6.57
N SER A 5 16.78 -13.94 7.81
CA SER A 5 16.49 -14.92 8.86
C SER A 5 15.09 -14.67 9.43
N ASP A 6 14.74 -13.41 9.64
CA ASP A 6 13.44 -13.00 10.19
C ASP A 6 12.31 -13.31 9.20
N LEU A 7 12.53 -13.05 7.91
CA LEU A 7 11.61 -13.40 6.84
C LEU A 7 11.38 -14.91 6.74
N ARG A 8 12.42 -15.73 6.92
CA ARG A 8 12.21 -17.19 6.95
C ARG A 8 11.42 -17.64 8.18
N GLU A 9 11.67 -17.02 9.32
CA GLU A 9 11.03 -17.37 10.58
C GLU A 9 9.54 -17.01 10.57
N ILE A 10 9.17 -15.78 10.17
CA ILE A 10 7.75 -15.35 10.11
C ILE A 10 6.90 -16.24 9.19
N TRP A 11 7.49 -16.80 8.14
CA TRP A 11 6.80 -17.72 7.22
C TRP A 11 6.54 -19.12 7.78
N SER A 12 7.11 -19.44 8.94
CA SER A 12 6.77 -20.64 9.72
C SER A 12 5.72 -20.41 10.80
N VAL A 13 5.35 -19.14 11.04
CA VAL A 13 4.38 -18.74 12.06
C VAL A 13 2.98 -18.74 11.44
N PRO A 14 1.96 -19.37 12.08
CA PRO A 14 0.57 -19.24 11.67
C PRO A 14 0.14 -17.78 11.65
N VAL A 15 -0.68 -17.37 10.69
CA VAL A 15 -0.98 -15.95 10.44
C VAL A 15 -1.59 -15.27 11.67
N GLU A 16 -2.49 -15.98 12.35
CA GLU A 16 -3.14 -15.54 13.59
C GLU A 16 -2.16 -15.30 14.75
N GLN A 17 -0.94 -15.85 14.67
CA GLN A 17 0.12 -15.70 15.67
C GLN A 17 1.19 -14.68 15.28
N ILE A 18 1.17 -14.15 14.03
CA ILE A 18 2.18 -13.21 13.54
C ILE A 18 2.22 -11.96 14.42
N ALA A 19 1.07 -11.42 14.83
CA ALA A 19 1.01 -10.23 15.69
C ALA A 19 1.79 -10.43 17.00
N GLY A 20 1.56 -11.57 17.66
CA GLY A 20 2.25 -11.92 18.90
C GLY A 20 3.73 -12.25 18.67
N TRP A 21 4.08 -12.82 17.52
CA TRP A 21 5.48 -13.06 17.16
C TRP A 21 6.24 -11.75 16.92
N VAL A 22 5.64 -10.80 16.18
CA VAL A 22 6.21 -9.46 15.94
C VAL A 22 6.39 -8.72 17.26
N ALA A 23 5.37 -8.67 18.13
CA ALA A 23 5.45 -7.97 19.40
C ALA A 23 6.53 -8.52 20.35
N ARG A 24 6.80 -9.84 20.30
CA ARG A 24 7.90 -10.43 21.08
C ARG A 24 9.28 -10.07 20.53
N ARG A 25 9.42 -9.96 19.21
CA ARG A 25 10.70 -9.71 18.55
C ARG A 25 11.06 -8.23 18.49
N TRP A 26 10.06 -7.37 18.36
CA TRP A 26 10.17 -5.92 18.42
C TRP A 26 9.13 -5.36 19.40
N PRO A 27 9.44 -5.34 20.70
CA PRO A 27 8.53 -4.80 21.73
C PRO A 27 8.15 -3.33 21.49
N ASP A 28 9.06 -2.56 20.90
CA ASP A 28 8.87 -1.14 20.57
C ASP A 28 8.30 -0.92 19.15
N GLY A 29 7.89 -2.00 18.47
CA GLY A 29 7.42 -1.97 17.08
C GLY A 29 8.52 -2.30 16.07
N ALA A 30 8.15 -3.05 15.03
CA ALA A 30 9.05 -3.35 13.92
C ALA A 30 9.21 -2.12 13.01
N SER A 31 10.40 -1.94 12.44
CA SER A 31 10.65 -0.78 11.59
C SER A 31 9.84 -0.84 10.29
N PRO A 32 9.47 0.31 9.69
CA PRO A 32 8.78 0.33 8.40
C PRO A 32 9.55 -0.40 7.28
N GLN A 33 10.89 -0.35 7.29
CA GLN A 33 11.72 -1.04 6.30
C GLN A 33 11.59 -2.57 6.42
N TRP A 34 11.41 -3.08 7.64
CA TRP A 34 11.18 -4.50 7.85
C TRP A 34 9.82 -4.93 7.29
N TRP A 35 8.76 -4.15 7.52
CA TRP A 35 7.45 -4.41 6.91
C TRP A 35 7.47 -4.35 5.39
N LEU A 36 8.20 -3.40 4.80
CA LEU A 36 8.38 -3.36 3.34
C LEU A 36 9.06 -4.63 2.82
N ALA A 37 10.11 -5.12 3.50
CA ALA A 37 10.76 -6.37 3.14
C ALA A 37 9.81 -7.59 3.27
N VAL A 38 8.92 -7.59 4.26
CA VAL A 38 7.86 -8.60 4.41
C VAL A 38 6.89 -8.55 3.22
N PHE A 39 6.44 -7.36 2.82
CA PHE A 39 5.53 -7.20 1.67
C PHE A 39 6.16 -7.57 0.33
N GLU A 40 7.42 -7.18 0.10
CA GLU A 40 8.19 -7.59 -1.09
C GLU A 40 8.34 -9.13 -1.14
N SER A 41 8.60 -9.76 0.00
CA SER A 41 8.66 -11.21 0.09
C SER A 41 7.31 -11.86 -0.22
N LEU A 42 6.19 -11.30 0.25
CA LEU A 42 4.84 -11.76 -0.07
C LEU A 42 4.50 -11.63 -1.55
N GLU A 43 4.86 -10.51 -2.18
CA GLU A 43 4.69 -10.32 -3.62
C GLU A 43 5.38 -11.45 -4.40
N VAL A 44 6.65 -11.74 -4.08
CA VAL A 44 7.40 -12.83 -4.71
C VAL A 44 6.69 -14.18 -4.53
N ARG A 45 6.04 -14.41 -3.39
CA ARG A 45 5.32 -15.67 -3.13
C ARG A 45 4.08 -15.83 -4.00
N VAL A 46 3.36 -14.74 -4.28
CA VAL A 46 2.12 -14.75 -5.06
C VAL A 46 2.32 -14.56 -6.57
N MET A 47 3.56 -14.34 -7.03
CA MET A 47 3.86 -14.16 -8.46
C MET A 47 3.49 -15.40 -9.31
N PRO A 48 2.88 -15.21 -10.51
CA PRO A 48 2.45 -16.32 -11.37
C PRO A 48 3.55 -17.32 -11.77
N PHE A 49 4.79 -16.87 -11.89
CA PHE A 49 5.91 -17.66 -12.40
C PHE A 49 6.50 -18.66 -11.39
N ARG A 50 6.00 -18.71 -10.15
CA ARG A 50 6.58 -19.52 -9.07
C ARG A 50 6.31 -21.03 -9.18
N GLY A 51 5.56 -21.49 -10.19
CA GLY A 51 5.26 -22.92 -10.39
C GLY A 51 4.51 -23.59 -9.23
N ALA A 52 3.85 -22.81 -8.36
CA ALA A 52 3.11 -23.31 -7.22
C ALA A 52 1.79 -23.99 -7.65
N THR A 53 1.32 -24.96 -6.86
CA THR A 53 -0.02 -25.56 -7.03
C THR A 53 -1.13 -24.54 -6.72
N SER A 54 -2.33 -24.72 -7.28
CA SER A 54 -3.44 -23.79 -7.09
C SER A 54 -3.80 -23.56 -5.62
N ASN A 55 -3.87 -24.62 -4.80
CA ASN A 55 -4.18 -24.51 -3.37
C ASN A 55 -3.13 -23.67 -2.63
N ARG A 56 -1.84 -23.92 -2.91
CA ARG A 56 -0.74 -23.16 -2.29
C ARG A 56 -0.78 -21.67 -2.67
N ARG A 57 -1.21 -21.35 -3.89
CA ARG A 57 -1.38 -19.95 -4.31
C ARG A 57 -2.49 -19.27 -3.52
N ALA A 58 -3.66 -19.89 -3.40
CA ALA A 58 -4.76 -19.34 -2.63
C ALA A 58 -4.34 -19.06 -1.18
N ASP A 59 -3.58 -19.98 -0.57
CA ASP A 59 -3.02 -19.78 0.78
C ASP A 59 -1.99 -18.64 0.83
N ASP A 60 -1.08 -18.56 -0.13
CA ASP A 60 -0.11 -17.46 -0.21
C ASP A 60 -0.81 -16.08 -0.35
N PHE A 61 -1.91 -16.00 -1.10
CA PHE A 61 -2.74 -14.79 -1.21
C PHE A 61 -3.47 -14.44 0.09
N LYS A 62 -4.05 -15.44 0.78
CA LYS A 62 -4.69 -15.27 2.10
C LYS A 62 -3.70 -14.70 3.11
N VAL A 63 -2.52 -15.32 3.21
CA VAL A 63 -1.43 -14.86 4.07
C VAL A 63 -1.04 -13.42 3.72
N ALA A 64 -0.91 -13.09 2.43
CA ALA A 64 -0.54 -11.73 2.02
C ALA A 64 -1.57 -10.69 2.49
N ALA A 65 -2.87 -10.94 2.26
CA ALA A 65 -3.93 -10.02 2.67
C ALA A 65 -3.95 -9.83 4.20
N GLU A 66 -3.89 -10.93 4.96
CA GLU A 66 -3.94 -10.88 6.43
C GLU A 66 -2.73 -10.18 7.03
N VAL A 67 -1.52 -10.40 6.48
CA VAL A 67 -0.30 -9.73 6.96
C VAL A 67 -0.31 -8.24 6.65
N ILE A 68 -0.79 -7.84 5.46
CA ILE A 68 -0.93 -6.42 5.10
C ILE A 68 -1.94 -5.74 6.02
N ASP A 69 -3.12 -6.33 6.21
CA ASP A 69 -4.12 -5.78 7.12
C ASP A 69 -3.61 -5.71 8.56
N LEU A 70 -2.94 -6.76 9.04
CA LEU A 70 -2.31 -6.76 10.35
C LEU A 70 -1.32 -5.60 10.52
N ALA A 71 -0.41 -5.41 9.56
CA ALA A 71 0.60 -4.36 9.61
C ALA A 71 -0.03 -2.95 9.71
N VAL A 72 -1.16 -2.72 9.04
CA VAL A 72 -1.92 -1.47 9.21
C VAL A 72 -2.56 -1.38 10.59
N ARG A 73 -3.21 -2.46 11.06
CA ARG A 73 -3.93 -2.47 12.35
C ARG A 73 -3.04 -2.24 13.56
N ILE A 74 -1.80 -2.72 13.51
CA ILE A 74 -0.81 -2.51 14.60
C ILE A 74 0.07 -1.28 14.36
N GLU A 75 -0.30 -0.43 13.41
CA GLU A 75 0.44 0.79 13.04
C GLU A 75 1.91 0.54 12.67
N GLY A 76 2.23 -0.69 12.23
CA GLY A 76 3.55 -1.06 11.74
C GLY A 76 3.88 -0.37 10.41
N VAL A 77 2.85 -0.05 9.62
CA VAL A 77 2.94 0.81 8.44
C VAL A 77 1.78 1.78 8.38
N ARG A 78 1.98 2.88 7.66
CA ARG A 78 0.92 3.85 7.35
C ARG A 78 -0.18 3.19 6.52
N ALA A 79 -1.42 3.58 6.75
CA ALA A 79 -2.60 3.03 6.07
C ALA A 79 -2.49 3.08 4.54
N ALA A 80 -1.95 4.17 3.98
CA ALA A 80 -1.75 4.32 2.54
C ALA A 80 -0.74 3.33 1.96
N VAL A 81 0.31 2.97 2.72
CA VAL A 81 1.28 1.94 2.32
C VAL A 81 0.59 0.57 2.31
N GLY A 82 -0.23 0.27 3.32
CA GLY A 82 -1.04 -0.95 3.33
C GLY A 82 -2.03 -1.03 2.17
N ALA A 83 -2.78 0.06 1.90
CA ALA A 83 -3.67 0.20 0.75
C ALA A 83 -2.97 -0.08 -0.57
N TYR A 84 -1.81 0.54 -0.78
CA TYR A 84 -0.96 0.31 -1.94
C TYR A 84 -0.61 -1.17 -2.13
N TRP A 85 -0.12 -1.84 -1.07
CA TRP A 85 0.27 -3.24 -1.15
C TRP A 85 -0.92 -4.18 -1.33
N MET A 86 -2.06 -3.91 -0.69
CA MET A 86 -3.28 -4.70 -0.88
C MET A 86 -3.76 -4.65 -2.34
N LEU A 87 -3.82 -3.44 -2.91
CA LEU A 87 -4.17 -3.22 -4.32
C LEU A 87 -3.16 -3.89 -5.26
N ARG A 88 -1.87 -3.85 -4.92
CA ARG A 88 -0.82 -4.56 -5.68
C ARG A 88 -1.08 -6.06 -5.71
N ILE A 89 -1.32 -6.68 -4.55
CA ILE A 89 -1.59 -8.12 -4.44
C ILE A 89 -2.89 -8.49 -5.18
N ALA A 90 -3.97 -7.73 -5.01
CA ALA A 90 -5.22 -7.91 -5.75
C ALA A 90 -5.00 -7.85 -7.28
N SER A 91 -4.20 -6.88 -7.75
CA SER A 91 -3.86 -6.77 -9.18
C SER A 91 -3.06 -7.97 -9.70
N ILE A 92 -2.24 -8.61 -8.87
CA ILE A 92 -1.50 -9.83 -9.22
C ILE A 92 -2.45 -11.02 -9.30
N ALA A 93 -3.39 -11.15 -8.35
CA ALA A 93 -4.39 -12.22 -8.35
C ALA A 93 -5.21 -12.25 -9.65
N ARG A 94 -5.49 -11.07 -10.22
CA ARG A 94 -6.19 -10.89 -11.50
C ARG A 94 -5.42 -11.37 -12.74
N ARG A 95 -4.10 -11.56 -12.65
CA ARG A 95 -3.27 -11.99 -13.79
C ARG A 95 -3.30 -13.51 -14.01
N PHE A 96 -3.97 -14.26 -13.15
CA PHE A 96 -4.06 -15.72 -13.27
C PHE A 96 -5.20 -16.13 -14.19
N ASP A 97 -4.88 -17.03 -15.13
CA ASP A 97 -5.83 -17.73 -16.00
C ASP A 97 -5.52 -19.24 -15.95
N PRO A 98 -6.43 -20.10 -15.43
CA PRO A 98 -7.75 -19.76 -14.89
C PRO A 98 -7.67 -18.94 -13.58
N PRO A 99 -8.75 -18.22 -13.20
CA PRO A 99 -8.82 -17.48 -11.95
C PRO A 99 -8.55 -18.35 -10.72
N ILE A 100 -7.98 -17.76 -9.67
CA ILE A 100 -7.73 -18.45 -8.42
C ILE A 100 -9.06 -18.62 -7.66
N PHE A 101 -9.41 -19.87 -7.37
CA PHE A 101 -10.56 -20.20 -6.53
C PHE A 101 -10.27 -19.87 -5.05
N ASP A 102 -11.32 -19.55 -4.29
CA ASP A 102 -11.26 -19.27 -2.84
C ASP A 102 -10.33 -18.12 -2.43
N LEU A 103 -10.22 -17.09 -3.29
CA LEU A 103 -9.59 -15.83 -2.90
C LEU A 103 -10.41 -15.12 -1.81
N PRO A 104 -9.76 -14.50 -0.81
CA PRO A 104 -10.41 -13.57 0.11
C PRO A 104 -11.16 -12.47 -0.64
N GLU A 105 -12.34 -12.08 -0.14
CA GLU A 105 -13.15 -10.99 -0.71
C GLU A 105 -12.36 -9.67 -0.81
N ILE A 106 -11.50 -9.38 0.18
CA ILE A 106 -10.62 -8.20 0.18
C ILE A 106 -9.60 -8.18 -0.98
N LEU A 107 -9.36 -9.30 -1.65
CA LEU A 107 -8.49 -9.40 -2.82
C LEU A 107 -9.26 -9.45 -4.15
N LEU A 108 -10.59 -9.47 -4.11
CA LEU A 108 -11.41 -9.20 -5.29
C LEU A 108 -11.36 -7.69 -5.61
N PRO A 109 -11.54 -7.27 -6.88
CA PRO A 109 -11.46 -5.86 -7.26
C PRO A 109 -12.30 -4.93 -6.38
N ASP A 110 -13.58 -5.24 -6.18
CA ASP A 110 -14.48 -4.42 -5.35
C ASP A 110 -14.02 -4.35 -3.90
N GLY A 111 -13.66 -5.50 -3.31
CA GLY A 111 -13.21 -5.58 -1.92
C GLY A 111 -11.90 -4.83 -1.68
N ALA A 112 -10.94 -4.98 -2.59
CA ALA A 112 -9.65 -4.29 -2.52
C ALA A 112 -9.81 -2.78 -2.68
N ALA A 113 -10.63 -2.35 -3.65
CA ALA A 113 -10.93 -0.95 -3.88
C ALA A 113 -11.64 -0.33 -2.67
N LYS A 114 -12.73 -0.94 -2.21
CA LYS A 114 -13.49 -0.47 -1.04
C LYS A 114 -12.62 -0.36 0.20
N TRP A 115 -11.76 -1.35 0.45
CA TRP A 115 -10.83 -1.31 1.56
C TRP A 115 -9.84 -0.16 1.43
N ALA A 116 -9.27 0.05 0.24
CA ALA A 116 -8.29 1.10 -0.02
C ALA A 116 -8.88 2.52 0.04
N LEU A 117 -10.10 2.73 -0.48
CA LEU A 117 -10.84 4.00 -0.37
C LEU A 117 -11.01 4.39 1.11
N GLY A 118 -11.28 3.41 1.99
CA GLY A 118 -11.35 3.62 3.43
C GLY A 118 -10.02 3.94 4.12
N LYS A 119 -8.89 4.02 3.38
CA LYS A 119 -7.54 4.34 3.91
C LYS A 119 -7.04 5.71 3.49
N PHE A 120 -7.82 6.50 2.74
CA PHE A 120 -7.44 7.89 2.48
C PHE A 120 -7.32 8.67 3.79
N PRO A 121 -6.20 9.38 4.04
CA PRO A 121 -5.99 10.10 5.31
C PRO A 121 -6.79 11.40 5.40
N ILE A 122 -7.30 11.90 4.28
CA ILE A 122 -8.04 13.16 4.15
C ILE A 122 -9.20 12.99 3.17
N THR A 123 -10.20 13.86 3.25
CA THR A 123 -11.30 13.87 2.27
C THR A 123 -10.85 14.42 0.92
N ARG A 124 -11.66 14.21 -0.10
CA ARG A 124 -11.40 14.70 -1.45
C ARG A 124 -11.31 16.22 -1.50
N GLU A 125 -12.19 16.92 -0.77
CA GLU A 125 -12.21 18.38 -0.68
C GLU A 125 -10.93 18.92 0.00
N GLN A 126 -10.44 18.21 1.02
CA GLN A 126 -9.17 18.54 1.68
C GLN A 126 -7.99 18.31 0.74
N ALA A 127 -7.98 17.21 -0.02
CA ALA A 127 -6.94 16.93 -1.00
C ALA A 127 -6.86 17.99 -2.11
N ILE A 128 -8.02 18.50 -2.58
CA ILE A 128 -8.08 19.62 -3.53
C ILE A 128 -7.46 20.87 -2.92
N ALA A 129 -7.88 21.25 -1.71
CA ALA A 129 -7.38 22.45 -1.04
C ALA A 129 -5.86 22.38 -0.78
N GLU A 130 -5.35 21.23 -0.32
CA GLU A 130 -3.91 21.01 -0.13
C GLU A 130 -3.13 21.08 -1.45
N SER A 131 -3.69 20.53 -2.53
CA SER A 131 -3.09 20.60 -3.87
C SER A 131 -2.98 22.04 -4.37
N GLU A 132 -4.04 22.84 -4.22
CA GLU A 132 -4.03 24.27 -4.58
C GLU A 132 -3.00 25.06 -3.77
N ILE A 133 -2.92 24.83 -2.45
CA ILE A 133 -1.91 25.46 -1.60
C ILE A 133 -0.50 25.07 -2.06
N ARG A 134 -0.26 23.80 -2.38
CA ARG A 134 1.04 23.31 -2.86
C ARG A 134 1.42 23.95 -4.19
N LYS A 135 0.47 24.09 -5.12
CA LYS A 135 0.66 24.76 -6.40
C LYS A 135 1.02 26.24 -6.22
N VAL A 136 0.28 26.96 -5.38
CA VAL A 136 0.58 28.37 -5.06
C VAL A 136 1.96 28.51 -4.41
N ARG A 137 2.37 27.58 -3.52
CA ARG A 137 3.73 27.60 -2.96
C ARG A 137 4.78 27.39 -4.03
N TYR A 138 4.58 26.41 -4.91
CA TYR A 138 5.50 26.10 -6.00
C TYR A 138 5.67 27.29 -6.96
N ASP A 139 4.55 27.92 -7.36
CA ASP A 139 4.53 29.09 -8.25
C ASP A 139 5.18 30.34 -7.60
N ASN A 140 5.18 30.41 -6.26
CA ASN A 140 5.80 31.51 -5.49
C ASN A 140 7.22 31.19 -5.00
N THR A 141 7.79 30.03 -5.35
CA THR A 141 9.17 29.70 -4.97
C THR A 141 10.17 30.34 -5.93
N ASP A 142 11.04 31.19 -5.40
CA ASP A 142 12.12 31.85 -6.14
C ASP A 142 13.13 30.82 -6.71
N GLU A 143 13.92 31.21 -7.73
CA GLU A 143 14.93 30.36 -8.40
C GLU A 143 15.90 29.62 -7.45
N SER A 144 16.06 30.13 -6.22
CA SER A 144 16.80 29.48 -5.13
C SER A 144 16.26 28.10 -4.70
N PHE A 145 15.00 27.77 -5.03
CA PHE A 145 14.42 26.45 -4.79
C PHE A 145 15.08 25.33 -5.62
N TYR A 146 15.68 25.69 -6.77
CA TYR A 146 16.43 24.78 -7.65
C TYR A 146 17.95 24.96 -7.55
N ALA A 147 18.45 25.74 -6.59
CA ALA A 147 19.88 26.01 -6.50
C ALA A 147 20.67 24.70 -6.29
N PRO A 148 21.69 24.44 -7.11
CA PRO A 148 22.41 23.18 -7.09
C PRO A 148 23.19 22.99 -5.77
N ILE A 149 23.28 21.72 -5.38
CA ILE A 149 24.00 21.14 -4.24
C ILE A 149 25.28 21.94 -3.90
N GLY A 150 25.28 22.60 -2.74
CA GLY A 150 26.42 23.40 -2.25
C GLY A 150 26.13 24.33 -1.08
N GLY A 151 24.86 24.67 -0.81
CA GLY A 151 24.44 25.30 0.44
C GLY A 151 24.12 24.28 1.52
N GLU A 152 24.31 24.62 2.80
CA GLU A 152 23.84 23.81 3.92
C GLU A 152 22.33 23.57 3.77
N VAL A 153 21.97 22.38 3.31
CA VAL A 153 20.58 21.95 3.29
C VAL A 153 20.22 21.61 4.72
N ASN A 154 19.52 22.52 5.39
CA ASN A 154 18.71 22.16 6.56
C ASN A 154 17.59 21.25 6.06
N LEU A 155 17.92 19.98 5.82
CA LEU A 155 16.91 18.95 5.66
C LEU A 155 16.14 18.91 6.98
N PRO A 156 14.82 19.12 6.99
CA PRO A 156 14.04 18.90 8.19
C PRO A 156 14.35 17.49 8.71
N SER A 157 14.61 17.38 10.01
CA SER A 157 15.07 16.15 10.66
C SER A 157 14.07 14.99 10.56
N GLU A 158 12.84 15.29 10.18
CA GLU A 158 11.82 14.33 9.75
C GLU A 158 11.38 14.64 8.32
N VAL A 159 11.49 13.64 7.45
CA VAL A 159 10.76 13.65 6.18
C VAL A 159 9.30 13.39 6.51
N GLU A 160 8.55 14.43 6.85
CA GLU A 160 7.10 14.34 6.96
C GLU A 160 6.52 14.05 5.58
N PHE A 161 5.99 12.84 5.40
CA PHE A 161 5.19 12.53 4.22
C PHE A 161 3.86 13.28 4.34
N SER A 162 3.53 14.10 3.36
CA SER A 162 2.27 14.86 3.40
C SER A 162 1.08 13.92 3.18
N ALA A 163 -0.06 14.22 3.81
CA ALA A 163 -1.31 13.49 3.57
C ALA A 163 -1.66 13.40 2.08
N LEU A 164 -1.35 14.47 1.31
CA LEU A 164 -1.46 14.47 -0.14
C LEU A 164 -0.60 13.39 -0.84
N GLN A 165 0.62 13.10 -0.39
CA GLN A 165 1.44 12.01 -0.97
C GLN A 165 0.82 10.63 -0.73
N ASP A 166 0.16 10.44 0.41
CA ASP A 166 -0.56 9.21 0.73
C ASP A 166 -1.80 9.04 -0.13
N VAL A 167 -2.54 10.13 -0.38
CA VAL A 167 -3.63 10.16 -1.36
C VAL A 167 -3.11 9.76 -2.75
N GLU A 168 -2.02 10.37 -3.20
CA GLU A 168 -1.43 10.10 -4.52
C GLU A 168 -0.98 8.64 -4.66
N LEU A 169 -0.42 8.05 -3.60
CA LEU A 169 0.01 6.66 -3.57
C LEU A 169 -1.18 5.69 -3.76
N ILE A 170 -2.27 5.91 -3.02
CA ILE A 170 -3.49 5.09 -3.13
C ILE A 170 -4.12 5.26 -4.52
N MET A 171 -4.28 6.51 -4.99
CA MET A 171 -4.85 6.81 -6.31
C MET A 171 -4.07 6.14 -7.44
N TRP A 172 -2.73 6.16 -7.36
CA TRP A 172 -1.90 5.48 -8.34
C TRP A 172 -2.17 3.97 -8.38
N ALA A 173 -2.27 3.32 -7.22
CA ALA A 173 -2.54 1.89 -7.13
C ALA A 173 -3.98 1.51 -7.53
N LEU A 174 -4.98 2.36 -7.25
CA LEU A 174 -6.37 2.12 -7.63
C LEU A 174 -6.52 1.97 -9.15
N SER A 175 -5.71 2.70 -9.93
CA SER A 175 -5.72 2.60 -11.40
C SER A 175 -5.35 1.20 -11.94
N TRP A 176 -4.80 0.31 -11.13
CA TRP A 176 -4.50 -1.06 -11.54
C TRP A 176 -5.71 -1.99 -11.55
N ILE A 177 -6.74 -1.65 -10.77
CA ILE A 177 -7.92 -2.50 -10.60
C ILE A 177 -9.23 -1.83 -10.99
N SER A 178 -9.24 -0.51 -11.20
CA SER A 178 -10.47 0.27 -11.42
C SER A 178 -11.33 -0.25 -12.57
N SER A 179 -10.72 -0.71 -13.67
CA SER A 179 -11.45 -1.28 -14.82
C SER A 179 -12.11 -2.65 -14.56
N TYR A 180 -11.96 -3.20 -13.37
CA TYR A 180 -12.49 -4.51 -12.97
C TYR A 180 -13.43 -4.43 -11.77
N VAL A 181 -13.74 -3.22 -11.30
CA VAL A 181 -14.72 -2.98 -10.22
C VAL A 181 -16.11 -3.07 -10.84
N GLU A 182 -16.99 -3.85 -10.22
CA GLU A 182 -18.37 -4.09 -10.65
C GLU A 182 -19.37 -3.36 -9.74
N ASP A 183 -19.00 -3.07 -8.50
CA ASP A 183 -19.83 -2.28 -7.58
C ASP A 183 -19.90 -0.81 -8.05
N GLU A 184 -21.09 -0.36 -8.47
CA GLU A 184 -21.32 0.98 -9.03
C GLU A 184 -21.01 2.13 -8.04
N GLU A 185 -21.14 1.91 -6.73
CA GLU A 185 -20.82 2.92 -5.71
C GLU A 185 -19.31 3.06 -5.58
N VAL A 186 -18.61 1.93 -5.50
CA VAL A 186 -17.15 1.88 -5.43
C VAL A 186 -16.52 2.46 -6.70
N ASP A 187 -17.03 2.08 -7.87
CA ASP A 187 -16.54 2.58 -9.16
C ASP A 187 -16.68 4.10 -9.28
N ARG A 188 -17.84 4.64 -8.88
CA ARG A 188 -18.08 6.10 -8.88
C ARG A 188 -17.13 6.83 -7.96
N GLU A 189 -16.88 6.29 -6.77
CA GLU A 189 -15.94 6.89 -5.82
C GLU A 189 -14.50 6.86 -6.35
N ILE A 190 -14.06 5.74 -6.94
CA ILE A 190 -12.74 5.67 -7.59
C ILE A 190 -12.61 6.73 -8.69
N HIS A 191 -13.59 6.84 -9.57
CA HIS A 191 -13.58 7.83 -10.65
C HIS A 191 -13.53 9.26 -10.10
N ALA A 192 -14.32 9.56 -9.08
CA ALA A 192 -14.31 10.84 -8.37
C ALA A 192 -12.93 11.21 -7.82
N TRP A 193 -12.16 10.24 -7.33
CA TRP A 193 -10.77 10.47 -6.90
C TRP A 193 -9.81 10.57 -8.08
N LEU A 194 -9.89 9.68 -9.07
CA LEU A 194 -9.00 9.65 -10.22
C LEU A 194 -9.11 10.91 -11.09
N GLU A 195 -10.27 11.55 -11.13
CA GLU A 195 -10.46 12.86 -11.78
C GLU A 195 -9.56 13.94 -11.19
N LEU A 196 -9.17 13.86 -9.90
CA LEU A 196 -8.21 14.79 -9.29
C LEU A 196 -6.80 14.69 -9.90
N ARG A 197 -6.46 13.56 -10.52
CA ARG A 197 -5.13 13.36 -11.13
C ARG A 197 -4.88 14.29 -12.32
N TYR A 198 -5.95 14.80 -12.95
CA TYR A 198 -5.89 15.73 -14.07
C TYR A 198 -5.63 17.20 -13.65
N TRP A 199 -5.40 17.47 -12.36
CA TRP A 199 -5.20 18.81 -11.80
C TRP A 199 -3.73 19.13 -11.48
N ARG A 200 -2.81 18.20 -11.77
CA ARG A 200 -1.36 18.40 -11.71
C ARG A 200 -0.86 19.27 -12.86
#